data_AF-W7YA13-F1
#
_entry.id   AF-W7YA13-F1
#
_cell.length_a   1.000
_cell.length_b   1.000
_cell.length_c   1.000
_cell.angle_alpha   90.00
_cell.angle_beta   90.00
_cell.angle_gamma   90.00
#
_symmetry.space_group_name_H-M   'P 1'
#
loop_
_entity.id
_entity.type
_entity.pdbx_description
1 polymer ?
#
loop_
_entity_poly.entity_id
_entity_poly.type
_entity_poly.pdbx_seq_one_letter_code
_entity_poly.pdbx_strand_id
1 'polypeptide(L)'
;MSHLNSAQLKELEHTLHEEKKDLERHFSVEEEDQGDLSESLTDSTGELSSYDNHPADMGTETFERGRDLAVDEKLSSELEQVNAALSKIDKGEYGVCEVCGKDIPFERLQALPYTPYCIDDTPEKNISDDRPVEEQVMTPPPSGAGEGRQEREGRFDDADAWESVEEYGTSNSPAMAAKRDVKDYNEGM
;
A
#
# COMPACT_ATOMS: atom_id res chain seq x y z
N MET A 1 -18.26 -12.59 32.81
CA MET A 1 -18.91 -13.72 32.13
C MET A 1 -18.81 -13.41 30.67
N SER A 2 -17.90 -14.06 29.94
CA SER A 2 -17.69 -13.77 28.51
C SER A 2 -19.00 -14.05 27.76
N HIS A 3 -19.44 -13.09 26.95
CA HIS A 3 -20.57 -13.26 26.03
C HIS A 3 -20.29 -14.28 24.92
N LEU A 4 -19.03 -14.71 24.77
CA LEU A 4 -18.57 -15.67 23.79
C LEU A 4 -18.81 -17.12 24.23
N ASN A 5 -19.26 -17.96 23.29
CA ASN A 5 -19.39 -19.40 23.50
C ASN A 5 -18.01 -20.09 23.53
N SER A 6 -17.87 -21.20 24.25
CA SER A 6 -16.62 -21.98 24.31
C SER A 6 -16.19 -22.52 22.95
N ALA A 7 -17.13 -22.80 22.05
CA ALA A 7 -16.83 -23.17 20.67
C ALA A 7 -16.23 -22.00 19.88
N GLN A 8 -16.78 -20.78 20.05
CA GLN A 8 -16.30 -19.57 19.38
C GLN A 8 -14.91 -19.17 19.88
N LEU A 9 -14.66 -19.29 21.19
CA LEU A 9 -13.34 -19.01 21.75
C LEU A 9 -12.26 -19.94 21.19
N LYS A 10 -12.55 -21.23 21.04
CA LYS A 10 -11.60 -22.19 20.46
C LYS A 10 -11.31 -21.93 18.99
N GLU A 11 -12.31 -21.49 18.23
CA GLU A 11 -12.15 -21.10 16.83
C GLU A 11 -11.21 -19.90 16.73
N LEU A 12 -11.46 -18.85 17.51
CA LEU A 12 -10.63 -17.64 17.53
C LEU A 12 -9.20 -17.91 18.04
N GLU A 13 -9.06 -18.77 19.05
CA GLU A 13 -7.75 -19.20 19.58
C GLU A 13 -6.94 -19.94 18.50
N HIS A 14 -7.57 -20.84 17.74
CA HIS A 14 -6.92 -21.53 16.63
C HIS A 14 -6.45 -20.54 15.56
N THR A 15 -7.32 -19.60 15.15
CA THR A 15 -6.97 -18.57 14.18
C THR A 15 -5.79 -17.71 14.64
N LEU A 16 -5.78 -17.26 15.90
CA LEU A 16 -4.68 -16.48 16.46
C LEU A 16 -3.36 -17.26 16.50
N HIS A 17 -3.40 -18.57 16.77
CA HIS A 17 -2.20 -19.41 16.71
C HIS A 17 -1.67 -19.60 15.29
N GLU A 18 -2.56 -19.71 14.30
CA GLU A 18 -2.20 -19.78 12.89
C GLU A 18 -1.55 -18.47 12.43
N GLU A 19 -2.20 -17.33 12.70
CA GLU A 19 -1.67 -15.99 12.41
C GLU A 19 -0.31 -15.74 13.10
N LYS A 20 -0.18 -16.10 14.38
CA LYS A 20 1.08 -16.01 15.10
C LYS A 20 2.19 -16.79 14.40
N LYS A 21 1.91 -18.03 14.00
CA LYS A 21 2.90 -18.89 13.33
C LYS A 21 3.26 -18.35 11.94
N ASP A 22 2.35 -17.66 11.28
CA ASP A 22 2.61 -17.00 9.99
C ASP A 22 3.50 -15.78 10.14
N LEU A 23 3.21 -14.92 11.13
CA LEU A 23 4.02 -13.76 11.46
C LEU A 23 5.42 -14.16 11.97
N GLU A 24 5.51 -15.15 12.87
CA GLU A 24 6.81 -15.67 13.34
C GLU A 24 7.65 -16.23 12.18
N ARG A 25 7.01 -16.83 11.17
CA ARG A 25 7.71 -17.31 9.98
C ARG A 25 8.30 -16.18 9.15
N HIS A 26 7.53 -15.11 8.94
CA HIS A 26 7.98 -13.90 8.24
C HIS A 26 9.28 -13.38 8.87
N PHE A 27 9.25 -13.09 10.17
CA PHE A 27 10.41 -12.58 10.89
C PHE A 27 11.56 -13.59 10.99
N SER A 28 11.28 -14.90 11.10
CA SER A 28 12.36 -15.91 11.16
C SER A 28 13.11 -16.07 9.83
N VAL A 29 12.44 -15.86 8.70
CA VAL A 29 13.07 -15.94 7.38
C VAL A 29 13.89 -14.68 7.12
N GLU A 30 13.38 -13.52 7.55
CA GLU A 30 14.07 -12.24 7.41
C GLU A 30 15.32 -12.14 8.28
N GLU A 31 15.28 -12.67 9.52
CA GLU A 31 16.48 -12.76 10.38
C GLU A 31 17.63 -13.58 9.73
N GLU A 32 17.31 -14.47 8.78
CA GLU A 32 18.31 -15.28 8.06
C GLU A 32 18.82 -14.64 6.75
N ASP A 33 18.07 -13.71 6.12
CA ASP A 33 18.37 -13.17 4.77
C ASP A 33 18.68 -11.66 4.75
N GLN A 34 18.15 -10.85 5.67
CA GLN A 34 18.40 -9.40 5.75
C GLN A 34 18.58 -8.95 7.20
N GLY A 35 19.75 -8.39 7.47
CA GLY A 35 20.07 -7.88 8.79
C GLY A 35 19.10 -6.79 9.23
N ASP A 36 18.81 -6.79 10.53
CA ASP A 36 18.38 -5.69 11.38
C ASP A 36 18.01 -4.35 10.69
N LEU A 37 16.94 -3.70 11.15
CA LEU A 37 16.49 -2.35 10.72
C LEU A 37 17.61 -1.28 10.70
N SER A 38 18.77 -1.58 11.30
CA SER A 38 20.02 -0.81 11.27
C SER A 38 20.88 -0.93 10.01
N GLU A 39 20.53 -1.78 9.04
CA GLU A 39 21.32 -1.98 7.81
C GLU A 39 21.43 -0.69 6.98
N SER A 40 22.60 -0.43 6.38
CA SER A 40 22.80 0.74 5.53
C SER A 40 22.11 0.55 4.18
N LEU A 41 21.67 1.65 3.56
CA LEU A 41 21.09 1.63 2.22
C LEU A 41 22.02 0.99 1.18
N THR A 42 23.35 1.11 1.38
CA THR A 42 24.38 0.46 0.55
C THR A 42 24.42 -1.06 0.70
N ASP A 43 24.19 -1.55 1.91
CA ASP A 43 24.24 -2.98 2.20
C ASP A 43 22.99 -3.67 1.63
N SER A 44 21.81 -3.05 1.77
CA SER A 44 20.57 -3.59 1.22
C SER A 44 20.49 -3.55 -0.31
N THR A 45 21.13 -2.58 -0.97
CA THR A 45 21.27 -2.62 -2.44
C THR A 45 22.41 -3.55 -2.90
N GLY A 46 23.23 -4.06 -1.99
CA GLY A 46 24.43 -4.84 -2.31
C GLY A 46 25.53 -4.05 -3.03
N GLU A 47 25.45 -2.71 -3.01
CA GLU A 47 26.35 -1.83 -3.73
C GLU A 47 27.44 -1.28 -2.81
N LEU A 48 28.69 -1.32 -3.25
CA LEU A 48 29.83 -0.79 -2.48
C LEU A 48 29.84 0.74 -2.42
N SER A 49 29.17 1.43 -3.34
CA SER A 49 29.12 2.89 -3.42
C SER A 49 27.88 3.36 -4.19
N SER A 50 27.20 4.37 -3.66
CA SER A 50 26.09 5.06 -4.34
C SER A 50 26.55 6.17 -5.30
N TYR A 51 27.85 6.43 -5.42
CA TYR A 51 28.37 7.60 -6.16
C TYR A 51 28.16 7.53 -7.68
N ASP A 52 28.10 6.32 -8.25
CA ASP A 52 27.91 6.10 -9.69
C ASP A 52 26.44 5.83 -10.06
N ASN A 53 25.54 5.81 -9.06
CA ASN A 53 24.11 5.58 -9.30
C ASN A 53 23.43 6.86 -9.77
N HIS A 54 22.46 6.70 -10.67
CA HIS A 54 21.66 7.82 -11.11
C HIS A 54 20.77 8.31 -9.95
N PRO A 55 20.62 9.64 -9.72
CA PRO A 55 19.86 10.15 -8.57
C PRO A 55 18.39 9.69 -8.51
N ALA A 56 17.76 9.44 -9.66
CA ALA A 56 16.40 8.91 -9.69
C ALA A 56 16.34 7.44 -9.23
N ASP A 57 17.37 6.64 -9.54
CA ASP A 57 17.42 5.24 -9.14
C ASP A 57 17.60 5.15 -7.62
N MET A 58 18.47 5.99 -7.06
CA MET A 58 18.60 6.13 -5.59
C MET A 58 17.28 6.53 -4.92
N GLY A 59 16.48 7.38 -5.57
CA GLY A 59 15.16 7.77 -5.07
C GLY A 59 14.19 6.59 -5.02
N THR A 60 14.17 5.77 -6.06
CA THR A 60 13.39 4.53 -6.12
C THR A 60 13.81 3.54 -5.04
N GLU A 61 15.11 3.25 -4.92
CA GLU A 61 15.64 2.33 -3.89
C GLU A 61 15.29 2.79 -2.47
N THR A 62 15.42 4.09 -2.20
CA THR A 62 15.06 4.66 -0.88
C THR A 62 13.57 4.53 -0.60
N PHE A 63 12.73 4.72 -1.61
CA PHE A 63 11.29 4.58 -1.49
C PHE A 63 10.88 3.11 -1.23
N GLU A 64 11.47 2.17 -1.98
CA GLU A 64 11.18 0.74 -1.82
C GLU A 64 11.60 0.26 -0.43
N ARG A 65 12.80 0.63 0.03
CA ARG A 65 13.22 0.36 1.41
C ARG A 65 12.25 0.95 2.44
N GLY A 66 11.84 2.20 2.26
CA GLY A 66 10.91 2.86 3.17
C GLY A 66 9.55 2.16 3.24
N ARG A 67 9.07 1.63 2.10
CA ARG A 67 7.86 0.82 2.04
C ARG A 67 8.02 -0.48 2.83
N ASP A 68 9.12 -1.20 2.62
CA ASP A 68 9.34 -2.50 3.24
C ASP A 68 9.45 -2.36 4.77
N LEU A 69 10.21 -1.36 5.26
CA LEU A 69 10.27 -1.03 6.69
C LEU A 69 8.89 -0.72 7.30
N ALA A 70 8.02 -0.02 6.56
CA ALA A 70 6.67 0.30 7.04
C ALA A 70 5.77 -0.95 7.08
N VAL A 71 5.97 -1.92 6.18
CA VAL A 71 5.29 -3.21 6.22
C VAL A 71 5.74 -3.99 7.45
N ASP A 72 7.04 -4.06 7.71
CA ASP A 72 7.59 -4.81 8.84
C ASP A 72 7.20 -4.20 10.19
N GLU A 73 7.20 -2.87 10.31
CA GLU A 73 6.70 -2.16 11.49
C GLU A 73 5.24 -2.53 11.77
N LYS A 74 4.41 -2.59 10.72
CA LYS A 74 3.02 -2.99 10.86
C LYS A 74 2.88 -4.46 11.29
N LEU A 75 3.61 -5.38 10.66
CA LEU A 75 3.55 -6.81 10.99
C LEU A 75 4.07 -7.08 12.40
N SER A 76 5.07 -6.33 12.87
CA SER A 76 5.61 -6.47 14.23
C SER A 76 4.59 -6.01 15.26
N SER A 77 3.92 -4.87 15.02
CA SER A 77 2.80 -4.42 15.84
C SER A 77 1.62 -5.41 15.85
N GLU A 78 1.33 -6.04 14.72
CA GLU A 78 0.31 -7.08 14.61
C GLU A 78 0.69 -8.31 15.44
N LEU A 79 1.94 -8.77 15.38
CA LEU A 79 2.45 -9.88 16.19
C LEU A 79 2.35 -9.58 17.70
N GLU A 80 2.65 -8.36 18.13
CA GLU A 80 2.46 -7.93 19.52
C GLU A 80 0.99 -8.01 19.93
N GLN A 81 0.08 -7.54 19.09
CA GLN A 81 -1.37 -7.59 19.34
C GLN A 81 -1.89 -9.03 19.41
N VAL A 82 -1.45 -9.92 18.52
CA VAL A 82 -1.78 -11.34 18.53
C VAL A 82 -1.32 -12.00 19.84
N ASN A 83 -0.08 -11.74 20.27
CA ASN A 83 0.45 -12.26 21.53
C ASN A 83 -0.33 -11.72 22.75
N ALA A 84 -0.70 -10.44 22.73
CA ALA A 84 -1.54 -9.85 23.77
C ALA A 84 -2.94 -10.48 23.81
N ALA A 85 -3.54 -10.73 22.65
CA ALA A 85 -4.83 -11.39 22.52
C ALA A 85 -4.80 -12.83 23.09
N LEU A 86 -3.79 -13.63 22.75
CA LEU A 86 -3.59 -14.97 23.32
C LEU A 86 -3.42 -14.90 24.85
N SER A 87 -2.63 -13.95 25.37
CA SER A 87 -2.48 -13.77 26.82
C SER A 87 -3.81 -13.42 27.52
N LYS A 88 -4.70 -12.68 26.85
CA LYS A 88 -6.04 -12.39 27.38
C LYS A 88 -6.96 -13.61 27.36
N ILE A 89 -6.81 -14.49 26.38
CA ILE A 89 -7.54 -15.77 26.34
C ILE A 89 -7.16 -16.60 27.55
N ASP A 90 -5.85 -16.72 27.85
CA ASP A 90 -5.35 -17.46 29.02
C ASP A 90 -5.87 -16.89 30.35
N LYS A 91 -6.03 -15.57 30.44
CA LYS A 91 -6.57 -14.88 31.63
C LYS A 91 -8.10 -14.90 31.71
N GLY A 92 -8.79 -15.28 30.64
CA GLY A 92 -10.25 -15.23 30.54
C GLY A 92 -10.83 -13.81 30.40
N GLU A 93 -10.03 -12.84 29.95
CA GLU A 93 -10.40 -11.43 29.75
C GLU A 93 -10.61 -11.09 28.26
N TYR A 94 -10.54 -12.09 27.39
CA TYR A 94 -10.66 -11.91 25.94
C TYR A 94 -12.08 -11.47 25.52
N GLY A 95 -12.14 -10.64 24.48
CA GLY A 95 -13.38 -10.10 23.92
C GLY A 95 -13.95 -8.89 24.66
N VAL A 96 -13.17 -8.24 25.54
CA VAL A 96 -13.55 -6.99 26.21
C VAL A 96 -12.68 -5.84 25.71
N CYS A 97 -13.31 -4.71 25.37
CA CYS A 97 -12.61 -3.52 24.89
C CYS A 97 -11.78 -2.88 26.01
N GLU A 98 -10.52 -2.55 25.74
CA GLU A 98 -9.62 -1.94 26.73
C GLU A 98 -9.99 -0.50 27.14
N VAL A 99 -10.71 0.22 26.26
CA VAL A 99 -11.06 1.64 26.49
C VAL A 99 -12.37 1.76 27.25
N CYS A 100 -13.46 1.20 26.72
CA CYS A 100 -14.79 1.33 27.33
C CYS A 100 -15.20 0.16 28.23
N GLY A 101 -14.44 -0.95 28.25
CA GLY A 101 -14.78 -2.14 29.02
C GLY A 101 -16.03 -2.88 28.53
N LYS A 102 -16.55 -2.56 27.34
CA LYS A 102 -17.70 -3.25 26.73
C LYS A 102 -17.27 -4.50 25.99
N ASP A 103 -18.21 -5.44 25.87
CA ASP A 103 -18.05 -6.66 25.07
C ASP A 103 -17.88 -6.32 23.58
N ILE A 104 -16.85 -6.92 22.95
CA ILE A 104 -16.58 -6.78 21.51
C ILE A 104 -17.47 -7.79 20.76
N PRO A 105 -18.27 -7.37 19.77
CA PRO A 105 -19.12 -8.28 19.00
C PRO A 105 -18.32 -9.43 18.37
N PHE A 106 -18.88 -10.65 18.38
CA PHE A 106 -18.23 -11.82 17.79
C PHE A 106 -17.89 -11.63 16.31
N GLU A 107 -18.79 -11.03 15.53
CA GLU A 107 -18.57 -10.75 14.11
C GLU A 107 -17.31 -9.90 13.85
N ARG A 108 -16.99 -8.98 14.78
CA ARG A 108 -15.76 -8.18 14.72
C ARG A 108 -14.53 -9.02 15.06
N LEU A 109 -14.60 -9.84 16.10
CA LEU A 109 -13.48 -10.72 16.48
C LEU A 109 -13.24 -11.81 15.44
N GLN A 110 -14.27 -12.25 14.72
CA GLN A 110 -14.13 -13.17 13.60
C GLN A 110 -13.40 -12.52 12.42
N ALA A 111 -13.57 -11.21 12.20
CA ALA A 111 -12.88 -10.47 11.15
C ALA A 111 -11.46 -10.02 11.56
N LEU A 112 -11.28 -9.62 12.81
CA LEU A 112 -10.02 -9.13 13.38
C LEU A 112 -9.84 -9.71 14.80
N PRO A 113 -9.28 -10.92 14.93
CA PRO A 113 -9.24 -11.65 16.20
C PRO A 113 -8.28 -11.05 17.22
N TYR A 114 -7.26 -10.31 16.79
CA TYR A 114 -6.28 -9.66 17.67
C TYR A 114 -6.73 -8.29 18.18
N THR A 115 -7.87 -7.76 17.73
CA THR A 115 -8.28 -6.38 18.07
C THR A 115 -8.57 -6.21 19.57
N PRO A 116 -7.94 -5.23 20.25
CA PRO A 116 -8.24 -4.92 21.65
C PRO A 116 -9.41 -3.93 21.81
N TYR A 117 -9.96 -3.40 20.70
CA TYR A 117 -10.91 -2.29 20.71
C TYR A 117 -12.25 -2.65 20.06
N CYS A 118 -13.32 -2.03 20.56
CA CYS A 118 -14.60 -2.00 19.88
C CYS A 118 -14.57 -1.00 18.69
N ILE A 119 -15.61 -1.00 17.86
CA ILE A 119 -15.72 -0.13 16.68
C ILE A 119 -15.66 1.36 17.10
N ASP A 120 -16.28 1.69 18.23
CA ASP A 120 -16.39 3.08 18.70
C ASP A 120 -15.06 3.63 19.26
N ASP A 121 -14.18 2.78 19.75
CA ASP A 121 -12.92 3.19 20.40
C ASP A 121 -11.68 2.84 19.58
N THR A 122 -11.86 2.49 18.30
CA THR A 122 -10.72 2.22 17.40
C THR A 122 -9.91 3.52 17.21
N PRO A 123 -8.57 3.49 17.40
CA PRO A 123 -7.73 4.70 17.43
C PRO A 123 -7.62 5.42 16.07
N GLU A 124 -7.72 4.69 14.95
CA GLU A 124 -7.68 5.27 13.61
C GLU A 124 -9.06 5.74 13.15
N LYS A 125 -9.49 6.91 13.63
CA LYS A 125 -10.70 7.59 13.10
C LYS A 125 -10.40 8.81 12.25
N ASN A 126 -9.17 9.32 12.28
CA ASN A 126 -8.79 10.50 11.51
C ASN A 126 -8.39 10.06 10.10
N ILE A 127 -9.31 10.21 9.16
CA ILE A 127 -8.95 10.25 7.74
C ILE A 127 -8.07 11.48 7.58
N SER A 128 -6.85 11.31 7.06
CA SER A 128 -5.98 12.44 6.78
C SER A 128 -6.68 13.38 5.78
N ASP A 129 -6.91 14.62 6.19
CA ASP A 129 -7.37 15.69 5.31
C ASP A 129 -6.24 16.23 4.42
N ASP A 130 -5.02 15.69 4.56
CA ASP A 130 -3.82 16.10 3.85
C ASP A 130 -3.85 15.58 2.41
N ARG A 131 -4.80 16.11 1.65
CA ARG A 131 -4.96 15.84 0.23
C ARG A 131 -4.01 16.74 -0.57
N PRO A 132 -3.49 16.24 -1.72
CA PRO A 132 -2.48 16.97 -2.49
C PRO A 132 -2.97 18.37 -2.87
N VAL A 133 -2.05 19.35 -2.88
CA VAL A 133 -2.39 20.76 -3.21
C VAL A 133 -2.99 20.88 -4.61
N GLU A 134 -2.67 19.93 -5.49
CA GLU A 134 -3.24 19.77 -6.82
C GLU A 134 -4.76 19.68 -6.75
N GLU A 135 -5.34 19.04 -5.74
CA GLU A 135 -6.79 18.96 -5.60
C GLU A 135 -7.45 20.31 -5.30
N GLN A 136 -6.77 21.20 -4.57
CA GLN A 136 -7.28 22.53 -4.29
C GLN A 136 -7.41 23.38 -5.57
N VAL A 137 -6.61 23.04 -6.59
CA VAL A 137 -6.57 23.72 -7.89
C VAL A 137 -7.39 22.93 -8.94
N MET A 138 -7.42 21.61 -8.84
CA MET A 138 -8.20 20.71 -9.69
C MET A 138 -9.67 20.83 -9.30
N THR A 139 -10.40 21.72 -9.96
CA THR A 139 -11.85 21.66 -9.91
C THR A 139 -12.30 20.35 -10.57
N PRO A 140 -13.15 19.54 -9.93
CA PRO A 140 -13.82 18.46 -10.63
C PRO A 140 -14.48 19.05 -11.89
N PRO A 141 -14.43 18.33 -13.01
CA PRO A 141 -14.90 18.88 -14.26
C PRO A 141 -16.41 19.21 -14.09
N PRO A 142 -16.89 20.31 -14.71
CA PRO A 142 -18.27 20.75 -14.51
C PRO A 142 -19.24 19.61 -14.84
N SER A 143 -20.38 19.54 -14.14
CA SER A 143 -21.41 18.55 -14.44
C SER A 143 -21.76 18.60 -15.93
N GLY A 144 -21.55 17.49 -16.64
CA GLY A 144 -21.69 17.41 -18.11
C GLY A 144 -20.40 17.54 -18.91
N ALA A 145 -19.24 17.65 -18.28
CA ALA A 145 -17.96 17.53 -18.97
C ALA A 145 -17.80 16.14 -19.59
N GLY A 146 -17.87 16.08 -20.92
CA GLY A 146 -17.90 14.83 -21.68
C GLY A 146 -19.28 14.43 -22.19
N GLU A 147 -20.37 14.98 -21.63
CA GLU A 147 -21.71 14.87 -22.20
C GLU A 147 -21.83 15.83 -23.38
N GLY A 148 -22.04 15.29 -24.59
CA GLY A 148 -22.13 16.07 -25.83
C GLY A 148 -20.85 16.16 -26.67
N ARG A 149 -19.78 15.40 -26.34
CA ARG A 149 -18.53 15.31 -27.14
C ARG A 149 -18.71 14.84 -28.60
N GLN A 150 -19.92 14.53 -29.04
CA GLN A 150 -20.23 14.10 -30.40
C GLN A 150 -21.12 15.06 -31.21
N GLU A 151 -21.47 16.26 -30.73
CA GLU A 151 -22.40 17.11 -31.51
C GLU A 151 -21.75 17.98 -32.59
N ARG A 152 -20.42 18.20 -32.58
CA ARG A 152 -19.73 18.97 -33.62
C ARG A 152 -18.32 18.45 -33.90
N GLU A 153 -18.23 17.45 -34.78
CA GLU A 153 -16.98 17.09 -35.45
C GLU A 153 -16.39 18.33 -36.16
N GLY A 154 -15.15 18.70 -35.84
CA GLY A 154 -14.41 19.76 -36.57
C GLY A 154 -13.85 20.92 -35.74
N ARG A 155 -13.78 20.84 -34.41
CA ARG A 155 -12.96 21.76 -33.59
C ARG A 155 -11.86 20.95 -32.92
N PHE A 156 -10.62 21.41 -33.12
CA PHE A 156 -9.40 20.97 -32.44
C PHE A 156 -9.67 20.79 -30.95
N ASP A 157 -9.72 19.53 -30.51
CA ASP A 157 -9.93 19.15 -29.12
C ASP A 157 -8.61 18.81 -28.41
N ASP A 158 -8.71 18.43 -27.13
CA ASP A 158 -7.56 18.10 -26.30
C ASP A 158 -6.78 16.89 -26.82
N ALA A 159 -7.43 16.00 -27.59
CA ALA A 159 -6.80 14.83 -28.22
C ALA A 159 -6.13 15.22 -29.55
N ASP A 160 -6.79 16.06 -30.37
CA ASP A 160 -6.23 16.65 -31.59
C ASP A 160 -4.99 17.51 -31.28
N ALA A 161 -4.92 18.10 -30.08
CA ALA A 161 -3.78 18.86 -29.61
C ALA A 161 -2.51 18.01 -29.49
N TRP A 162 -2.64 16.78 -28.98
CA TRP A 162 -1.52 15.84 -28.91
C TRP A 162 -1.17 15.32 -30.31
N GLU A 163 -2.16 14.91 -31.11
CA GLU A 163 -1.94 14.41 -32.48
C GLU A 163 -1.22 15.44 -33.37
N SER A 164 -1.57 16.72 -33.25
CA SER A 164 -0.92 17.80 -34.01
C SER A 164 0.52 18.07 -33.58
N VAL A 165 0.85 17.82 -32.31
CA VAL A 165 2.23 17.92 -31.82
C VAL A 165 3.03 16.69 -32.25
N GLU A 166 2.40 15.51 -32.28
CA GLU A 166 3.05 14.28 -32.77
C GLU A 166 3.51 14.41 -34.22
N GLU A 167 2.78 15.14 -35.07
CA GLU A 167 3.17 15.41 -36.47
C GLU A 167 4.54 16.13 -36.58
N TYR A 168 4.95 16.90 -35.58
CA TYR A 168 6.26 17.57 -35.56
C TYR A 168 7.40 16.68 -35.03
N GLY A 169 7.08 15.48 -34.52
CA GLY A 169 8.00 14.44 -34.09
C GLY A 169 7.89 14.10 -32.60
N THR A 170 7.82 12.81 -32.28
CA THR A 170 7.83 12.28 -30.91
C THR A 170 9.09 11.44 -30.65
N SER A 171 9.44 11.22 -29.38
CA SER A 171 10.56 10.35 -29.00
C SER A 171 10.31 8.85 -29.28
N ASN A 172 9.14 8.48 -29.80
CA ASN A 172 8.77 7.09 -30.11
C ASN A 172 9.22 6.60 -31.49
N SER A 173 9.74 7.47 -32.37
CA SER A 173 10.27 7.04 -33.66
C SER A 173 11.58 6.22 -33.49
N PRO A 174 11.84 5.20 -34.33
CA PRO A 174 13.10 4.46 -34.34
C PRO A 174 14.32 5.37 -34.35
N ALA A 175 15.30 5.08 -33.48
CA ALA A 175 16.49 5.92 -33.37
C ALA A 175 17.23 5.99 -34.72
N MET A 176 17.60 7.20 -35.14
CA MET A 176 18.31 7.50 -36.41
C MET A 176 17.49 7.37 -37.70
N ALA A 177 16.16 7.35 -37.64
CA ALA A 177 15.31 7.48 -38.82
C ALA A 177 15.55 8.84 -39.53
N ALA A 178 15.96 8.81 -40.79
CA ALA A 178 16.19 10.04 -41.59
C ALA A 178 14.89 10.72 -42.05
N LYS A 179 13.76 10.02 -41.96
CA LYS A 179 12.42 10.52 -42.29
C LYS A 179 11.61 10.73 -41.00
N ARG A 180 10.73 11.73 -41.00
CA ARG A 180 10.00 12.20 -39.80
C ARG A 180 8.85 11.26 -39.38
N ASP A 181 8.44 10.32 -40.23
CA ASP A 181 7.25 9.48 -40.04
C ASP A 181 7.55 7.97 -40.10
N VAL A 182 8.68 7.55 -39.54
CA VAL A 182 9.03 6.12 -39.48
C VAL A 182 8.47 5.54 -38.19
N LYS A 183 7.55 4.57 -38.29
CA LYS A 183 6.93 3.92 -37.12
C LYS A 183 7.60 2.58 -36.78
N ASP A 184 8.33 2.00 -37.74
CA ASP A 184 9.03 0.73 -37.60
C ASP A 184 10.44 0.79 -38.23
N TYR A 185 11.44 0.15 -37.62
CA TYR A 185 12.79 0.03 -38.17
C TYR A 185 12.81 -0.59 -39.60
N ASN A 186 11.75 -1.33 -39.96
CA ASN A 186 11.62 -1.97 -41.28
C ASN A 186 11.07 -1.04 -42.39
N GLU A 187 10.54 0.14 -42.06
CA GLU A 187 9.96 1.08 -43.04
C GLU A 187 11.01 1.98 -43.74
N GLY A 188 12.30 1.76 -43.46
CA GLY A 188 13.41 2.65 -43.83
C GLY A 188 14.58 2.06 -44.63
N MET A 189 14.47 0.83 -45.18
CA MET A 189 15.39 0.31 -46.21
C MET A 189 14.88 0.64 -47.61
#